data_AF-A0AA36IT48-F1
#
_entry.id   AF-A0AA36IT48-F1
#
_cell.length_a   1.000
_cell.length_b   1.000
_cell.length_c   1.000
_cell.angle_alpha   90.00
_cell.angle_beta   90.00
_cell.angle_gamma   90.00
#
_symmetry.space_group_name_H-M   'P 1'
#
loop_
_entity.id
_entity.type
_entity.pdbx_description
1 polymer ?
#
loop_
_entity_poly.entity_id
_entity_poly.type
_entity_poly.pdbx_seq_one_letter_code
_entity_poly.pdbx_strand_id
1 'polypeptide(L)'
;TAKPHHVALRARGGGEYDISDADIEAFYQSLLTGSGGDPAKGTVLSELIVKFFHGEFTPQGFQRYSGLWKGPPPGNIGKKDIAVGVEKLKQQMANPMFVTKAGVGYGVDETQKVVDDGKGWVWLAAEMSPGGLAVELFKSVPYGKRALLVAKQSNVEELFSKVNWDTALANIDKTFGGPQAS
;
A
#
# COMPACT_ATOMS: atom_id res chain seq x y z
N THR A 1 28.43 -26.53 20.69
CA THR A 1 28.31 -25.06 20.71
C THR A 1 28.06 -24.57 19.30
N ALA A 2 26.89 -23.98 19.03
CA ALA A 2 26.66 -23.15 17.85
C ALA A 2 25.57 -22.14 18.22
N LYS A 3 25.97 -20.86 18.34
CA LYS A 3 25.02 -19.75 18.51
C LYS A 3 24.42 -19.43 17.14
N PRO A 4 23.10 -19.24 17.01
CA PRO A 4 22.55 -18.73 15.76
C PRO A 4 23.06 -17.30 15.55
N HIS A 5 23.70 -17.07 14.40
CA HIS A 5 24.10 -15.75 13.94
C HIS A 5 22.84 -14.93 13.68
N HIS A 6 22.47 -14.07 14.62
CA HIS A 6 21.66 -12.90 14.29
C HIS A 6 22.52 -12.01 13.39
N VAL A 7 22.33 -12.13 12.08
CA VAL A 7 22.81 -11.09 11.15
C VAL A 7 21.96 -9.87 11.44
N ALA A 8 22.48 -9.00 12.31
CA ALA A 8 22.01 -7.64 12.40
C ALA A 8 22.12 -7.06 10.98
N LEU A 9 20.98 -6.75 10.36
CA LEU A 9 20.89 -5.93 9.16
C LEU A 9 21.54 -4.59 9.49
N ARG A 10 22.86 -4.50 9.30
CA ARG A 10 23.57 -3.23 9.29
C ARG A 10 22.89 -2.37 8.24
N ALA A 11 22.53 -1.15 8.66
CA ALA A 11 22.06 -0.09 7.79
C ALA A 11 22.96 -0.01 6.56
N ARG A 12 22.49 -0.59 5.44
CA ARG A 12 22.94 -0.19 4.11
C ARG A 12 22.24 1.15 3.88
N GLY A 13 22.89 2.22 4.31
CA GLY A 13 22.48 3.58 4.05
C GLY A 13 23.55 4.23 3.17
N GLY A 14 23.16 4.70 1.99
CA GLY A 14 24.00 5.47 1.08
C GLY A 14 23.77 5.24 -0.42
N GLY A 15 22.82 4.40 -0.83
CA GLY A 15 22.40 4.28 -2.23
C GLY A 15 21.52 5.46 -2.67
N GLU A 16 21.55 5.78 -3.98
CA GLU A 16 20.77 6.89 -4.59
C GLU A 16 19.27 6.86 -4.25
N TYR A 17 18.73 5.66 -3.98
CA TYR A 17 17.31 5.44 -3.73
C TYR A 17 17.00 4.95 -2.31
N ASP A 18 17.96 4.97 -1.39
CA ASP A 18 17.74 4.47 -0.03
C ASP A 18 16.66 5.28 0.69
N ILE A 19 15.76 4.57 1.38
CA ILE A 19 14.69 5.17 2.18
C ILE A 19 15.02 4.98 3.66
N SER A 20 15.25 6.08 4.36
CA SER A 20 15.46 6.11 5.80
C SER A 20 14.12 6.06 6.56
N ASP A 21 14.19 5.81 7.87
CA ASP A 21 13.00 5.88 8.73
C ASP A 21 12.40 7.30 8.78
N ALA A 22 13.25 8.33 8.62
CA ALA A 22 12.80 9.71 8.53
C ALA A 22 12.00 9.97 7.24
N ASP A 23 12.39 9.35 6.12
CA ASP A 23 11.66 9.46 4.85
C ASP A 23 10.29 8.76 4.94
N ILE A 24 10.23 7.60 5.61
CA ILE A 24 8.97 6.89 5.86
C ILE A 24 8.04 7.74 6.72
N GLU A 25 8.56 8.31 7.82
CA GLU A 25 7.77 9.17 8.70
C GLU A 25 7.34 10.45 7.98
N ALA A 26 8.21 11.08 7.18
CA ALA A 26 7.84 12.25 6.38
C ALA A 26 6.72 11.93 5.37
N PHE A 27 6.80 10.77 4.70
CA PHE A 27 5.74 10.30 3.83
C PHE A 27 4.43 10.07 4.61
N TYR A 28 4.49 9.41 5.77
CA TYR A 28 3.33 9.23 6.65
C TYR A 28 2.69 10.56 7.04
N GLN A 29 3.47 11.51 7.55
CA GLN A 29 2.98 12.83 7.95
C GLN A 29 2.37 13.60 6.79
N SER A 30 2.91 13.46 5.57
CA SER A 30 2.33 14.08 4.37
C SER A 30 0.91 13.60 4.05
N LEU A 31 0.56 12.39 4.50
CA LEU A 31 -0.79 11.84 4.35
C LEU A 31 -1.75 12.34 5.43
N LEU A 32 -1.30 12.84 6.58
CA LEU A 32 -2.17 13.19 7.72
C LEU A 32 -2.74 14.62 7.68
N THR A 33 -2.71 15.27 6.51
CA THR A 33 -3.14 16.66 6.37
C THR A 33 -4.60 16.82 5.90
N GLY A 34 -5.35 15.72 5.83
CA GLY A 34 -6.71 15.68 5.29
C GLY A 34 -7.78 15.55 6.37
N SER A 35 -9.02 15.31 5.91
CA SER A 35 -10.18 15.09 6.77
C SER A 35 -10.47 13.61 7.04
N GLY A 36 -9.67 12.70 6.49
CA GLY A 36 -9.97 11.27 6.52
C GLY A 36 -11.19 10.89 5.69
N GLY A 37 -11.79 9.74 6.02
CA GLY A 37 -12.99 9.22 5.34
C GLY A 37 -12.64 8.48 4.05
N ASP A 38 -13.53 8.56 3.06
CA ASP A 38 -13.41 7.84 1.79
C ASP A 38 -12.79 8.71 0.67
N PRO A 39 -12.01 8.13 -0.27
CA PRO A 39 -11.51 8.86 -1.43
C PRO A 39 -12.65 9.30 -2.35
N ALA A 40 -12.42 10.37 -3.10
CA ALA A 40 -13.42 10.89 -4.04
C ALA A 40 -13.77 9.86 -5.13
N LYS A 41 -15.08 9.71 -5.38
CA LYS A 41 -15.62 8.86 -6.46
C LYS A 41 -15.04 9.27 -7.82
N GLY A 42 -14.71 8.27 -8.64
CA GLY A 42 -14.27 8.48 -10.02
C GLY A 42 -12.77 8.75 -10.16
N THR A 43 -12.05 8.79 -9.03
CA THR A 43 -10.59 8.78 -9.03
C THR A 43 -10.09 7.36 -9.28
N VAL A 44 -8.95 7.24 -9.96
CA VAL A 44 -8.25 5.95 -10.14
C VAL A 44 -7.97 5.28 -8.79
N LEU A 45 -7.67 6.05 -7.74
CA LEU A 45 -7.46 5.53 -6.40
C LEU A 45 -8.73 4.84 -5.84
N SER A 46 -9.89 5.50 -5.92
CA SER A 46 -11.16 4.91 -5.47
C SER A 46 -11.50 3.63 -6.26
N GLU A 47 -11.26 3.63 -7.57
CA GLU A 47 -11.50 2.49 -8.46
C GLU A 47 -10.60 1.30 -8.10
N LEU A 48 -9.31 1.54 -7.87
CA LEU A 48 -8.35 0.52 -7.47
C LEU A 48 -8.70 -0.08 -6.11
N ILE A 49 -9.01 0.76 -5.11
CA ILE A 49 -9.39 0.31 -3.77
C ILE A 49 -10.63 -0.58 -3.84
N VAL A 50 -11.69 -0.14 -4.54
CA VAL A 50 -12.92 -0.95 -4.63
C VAL A 50 -12.67 -2.25 -5.38
N LYS A 51 -12.03 -2.21 -6.56
CA LYS A 51 -11.83 -3.42 -7.37
C LYS A 51 -10.96 -4.48 -6.67
N PHE A 52 -10.01 -4.04 -5.85
CA PHE A 52 -9.14 -4.95 -5.13
C PHE A 52 -9.70 -5.39 -3.77
N PHE A 53 -10.25 -4.48 -2.98
CA PHE A 53 -10.62 -4.80 -1.60
C PHE A 53 -12.09 -5.16 -1.41
N HIS A 54 -12.99 -4.88 -2.37
CA HIS A 54 -14.41 -5.21 -2.22
C HIS A 54 -14.68 -6.74 -2.29
N GLY A 55 -13.76 -7.51 -2.88
CA GLY A 55 -13.82 -8.97 -2.88
C GLY A 55 -13.59 -9.59 -1.49
N GLU A 56 -13.47 -10.91 -1.45
CA GLU A 56 -13.22 -11.65 -0.22
C GLU A 56 -11.81 -12.24 -0.21
N PHE A 57 -11.10 -12.02 0.91
CA PHE A 57 -9.79 -12.61 1.16
C PHE A 57 -9.99 -13.90 1.95
N THR A 58 -9.68 -15.05 1.34
CA THR A 58 -9.79 -16.35 1.99
C THR A 58 -8.42 -17.04 2.06
N PRO A 59 -8.22 -18.01 2.96
CA PRO A 59 -6.98 -18.77 3.01
C PRO A 59 -6.61 -19.48 1.68
N GLN A 60 -7.59 -19.71 0.80
CA GLN A 60 -7.40 -20.33 -0.51
C GLN A 60 -7.05 -19.31 -1.61
N GLY A 61 -7.23 -18.02 -1.36
CA GLY A 61 -6.95 -16.96 -2.31
C GLY A 61 -7.95 -15.80 -2.22
N PHE A 62 -7.81 -14.87 -3.16
CA PHE A 62 -8.73 -13.76 -3.31
C PHE A 62 -9.89 -14.12 -4.25
N GLN A 63 -11.12 -13.93 -3.77
CA GLN A 63 -12.34 -14.07 -4.55
C GLN A 63 -12.82 -12.69 -4.99
N ARG A 64 -12.75 -12.43 -6.30
CA ARG A 64 -13.22 -11.17 -6.89
C ARG A 64 -14.72 -11.00 -6.65
N TYR A 65 -15.12 -9.77 -6.31
CA TYR A 65 -16.52 -9.41 -6.33
C TYR A 65 -17.07 -9.50 -7.77
N SER A 66 -18.18 -10.22 -7.94
CA SER A 66 -18.83 -10.45 -9.24
C SER A 66 -20.24 -9.84 -9.33
N GLY A 67 -20.66 -9.10 -8.30
CA GLY A 67 -21.97 -8.46 -8.28
C GLY A 67 -22.04 -7.15 -9.07
N LEU A 68 -23.25 -6.59 -9.15
CA LEU A 68 -23.49 -5.29 -9.78
C LEU A 68 -23.19 -4.16 -8.80
N TRP A 69 -22.26 -3.28 -9.17
CA TRP A 69 -21.92 -2.07 -8.41
C TRP A 69 -23.12 -1.14 -8.20
N LYS A 70 -23.12 -0.43 -7.06
CA LYS A 70 -24.27 0.32 -6.53
C LYS A 70 -24.22 1.82 -6.82
N GLY A 71 -23.36 2.27 -7.70
CA GLY A 71 -23.30 3.67 -8.13
C GLY A 71 -24.46 4.05 -9.05
N PRO A 72 -24.72 5.36 -9.21
CA PRO A 72 -25.45 5.89 -10.35
C PRO A 72 -24.49 6.16 -11.53
N PRO A 73 -24.82 5.73 -12.77
CA PRO A 73 -25.84 4.73 -13.10
C PRO A 73 -25.48 3.33 -12.55
N PRO A 74 -26.48 2.44 -12.34
CA PRO A 74 -26.23 1.07 -11.87
C PRO A 74 -25.18 0.35 -12.71
N GLY A 75 -24.30 -0.41 -12.05
CA GLY A 75 -23.15 -1.04 -12.70
C GLY A 75 -21.87 -0.22 -12.67
N ASN A 76 -21.92 1.04 -12.21
CA ASN A 76 -20.72 1.82 -11.88
C ASN A 76 -20.43 1.80 -10.37
N ILE A 77 -19.16 1.97 -10.00
CA ILE A 77 -18.76 2.11 -8.59
C ILE A 77 -19.42 3.36 -7.98
N GLY A 78 -20.09 3.17 -6.84
CA GLY A 78 -20.75 4.21 -6.06
C GLY A 78 -20.11 4.45 -4.71
N LYS A 79 -20.56 5.50 -4.02
CA LYS A 79 -20.09 5.83 -2.66
C LYS A 79 -20.21 4.67 -1.67
N LYS A 80 -21.28 3.86 -1.79
CA LYS A 80 -21.47 2.66 -0.94
C LYS A 80 -20.42 1.58 -1.20
N ASP A 81 -20.07 1.35 -2.46
CA ASP A 81 -19.04 0.38 -2.82
C ASP A 81 -17.66 0.88 -2.36
N ILE A 82 -17.40 2.19 -2.46
CA ILE A 82 -16.18 2.84 -1.95
C ILE A 82 -16.04 2.64 -0.46
N ALA A 83 -17.09 2.94 0.33
CA ALA A 83 -17.05 2.75 1.78
C ALA A 83 -16.73 1.29 2.16
N VAL A 84 -17.32 0.31 1.45
CA VAL A 84 -17.01 -1.12 1.67
C VAL A 84 -15.55 -1.44 1.30
N GLY A 85 -15.06 -0.94 0.17
CA GLY A 85 -13.68 -1.14 -0.25
C GLY A 85 -12.66 -0.54 0.71
N VAL A 86 -12.91 0.68 1.21
CA VAL A 86 -12.06 1.36 2.20
C VAL A 86 -12.07 0.62 3.52
N GLU A 87 -13.23 0.20 4.01
CA GLU A 87 -13.33 -0.58 5.26
C GLU A 87 -12.54 -1.90 5.17
N LYS A 88 -12.66 -2.62 4.06
CA LYS A 88 -11.87 -3.84 3.83
C LYS A 88 -10.38 -3.56 3.63
N LEU A 89 -10.01 -2.44 3.01
CA LEU A 89 -8.63 -1.99 2.94
C LEU A 89 -8.06 -1.75 4.35
N LYS A 90 -8.78 -1.06 5.25
CA LYS A 90 -8.34 -0.86 6.64
C LYS A 90 -8.07 -2.18 7.35
N GLN A 91 -9.01 -3.12 7.23
CA GLN A 91 -8.90 -4.46 7.82
C GLN A 91 -7.66 -5.19 7.30
N GLN A 92 -7.43 -5.16 5.98
CA GLN A 92 -6.25 -5.78 5.37
C GLN A 92 -4.96 -5.02 5.70
N MET A 93 -4.96 -3.70 5.88
CA MET A 93 -3.77 -2.99 6.35
C MET A 93 -3.45 -3.34 7.80
N ALA A 94 -4.45 -3.47 8.67
CA ALA A 94 -4.23 -3.86 10.07
C ALA A 94 -3.70 -5.31 10.17
N ASN A 95 -4.32 -6.24 9.43
CA ASN A 95 -3.97 -7.65 9.44
C ASN A 95 -4.02 -8.25 8.03
N PRO A 96 -2.96 -8.05 7.21
CA PRO A 96 -2.98 -8.45 5.82
C PRO A 96 -2.94 -9.98 5.67
N MET A 97 -3.85 -10.51 4.86
CA MET A 97 -3.82 -11.93 4.48
C MET A 97 -2.75 -12.20 3.41
N PHE A 98 -2.55 -11.25 2.50
CA PHE A 98 -1.53 -11.32 1.45
C PHE A 98 -0.64 -10.09 1.50
N VAL A 99 0.67 -10.32 1.46
CA VAL A 99 1.71 -9.29 1.46
C VAL A 99 2.77 -9.64 0.44
N THR A 100 3.13 -8.65 -0.38
CA THR A 100 4.17 -8.79 -1.39
C THR A 100 5.54 -8.53 -0.75
N LYS A 101 6.55 -9.32 -1.14
CA LYS A 101 7.94 -9.12 -0.68
C LYS A 101 8.53 -7.85 -1.30
N ALA A 102 9.26 -7.07 -0.50
CA ALA A 102 9.96 -5.87 -0.94
C ALA A 102 11.16 -5.58 -0.02
N GLY A 103 11.48 -4.31 0.22
CA GLY A 103 12.60 -3.89 1.06
C GLY A 103 13.97 -4.00 0.37
N VAL A 104 15.03 -3.76 1.15
CA VAL A 104 16.45 -3.93 0.80
C VAL A 104 17.03 -2.99 -0.29
N GLY A 105 16.19 -2.39 -1.13
CA GLY A 105 16.58 -1.33 -2.08
C GLY A 105 16.01 -1.52 -3.49
N TYR A 106 16.17 -0.50 -4.33
CA TYR A 106 15.76 -0.55 -5.73
C TYR A 106 16.62 -1.53 -6.55
N GLY A 107 16.00 -2.26 -7.49
CA GLY A 107 16.69 -3.15 -8.43
C GLY A 107 17.31 -4.41 -7.80
N VAL A 108 16.99 -4.69 -6.53
CA VAL A 108 17.49 -5.87 -5.81
C VAL A 108 16.75 -7.13 -6.25
N ASP A 109 17.49 -8.23 -6.36
CA ASP A 109 16.99 -9.56 -6.69
C ASP A 109 15.88 -10.04 -5.75
N GLU A 110 14.86 -10.73 -6.29
CA GLU A 110 13.69 -11.20 -5.54
C GLU A 110 14.03 -12.09 -4.34
N THR A 111 15.13 -12.85 -4.40
CA THR A 111 15.54 -13.75 -3.30
C THR A 111 16.03 -13.00 -2.07
N GLN A 112 16.41 -11.72 -2.23
CA GLN A 112 16.85 -10.87 -1.12
C GLN A 112 15.71 -10.04 -0.52
N LYS A 113 14.57 -9.95 -1.20
CA LYS A 113 13.40 -9.21 -0.68
C LYS A 113 12.78 -9.93 0.51
N VAL A 114 12.29 -9.14 1.44
CA VAL A 114 11.69 -9.62 2.69
C VAL A 114 10.19 -9.33 2.71
N VAL A 115 9.43 -10.15 3.43
CA VAL A 115 7.99 -9.96 3.63
C VAL A 115 7.76 -8.77 4.56
N ASP A 116 8.54 -8.70 5.64
CA ASP A 116 8.43 -7.73 6.72
C ASP A 116 9.84 -7.26 7.09
N ASP A 117 10.06 -5.95 7.08
CA ASP A 117 11.34 -5.34 7.45
C ASP A 117 11.45 -5.03 8.95
N GLY A 118 10.40 -5.36 9.72
CA GLY A 118 10.36 -5.21 11.17
C GLY A 118 10.13 -3.77 11.63
N LYS A 119 9.87 -2.83 10.71
CA LYS A 119 9.70 -1.40 11.05
C LYS A 119 8.28 -1.06 11.54
N GLY A 120 7.33 -1.99 11.45
CA GLY A 120 5.96 -1.82 11.94
C GLY A 120 5.05 -0.99 11.02
N TRP A 121 5.47 -0.75 9.79
CA TRP A 121 4.69 -0.05 8.77
C TRP A 121 3.95 -1.03 7.86
N VAL A 122 2.76 -0.66 7.43
CA VAL A 122 2.02 -1.32 6.37
C VAL A 122 1.75 -0.33 5.25
N TRP A 123 1.96 -0.77 4.02
CA TRP A 123 1.91 0.07 2.83
C TRP A 123 0.83 -0.41 1.88
N LEU A 124 0.17 0.53 1.22
CA LEU A 124 -0.55 0.30 -0.02
C LEU A 124 0.27 0.94 -1.14
N ALA A 125 0.70 0.15 -2.13
CA ALA A 125 1.41 0.68 -3.29
C ALA A 125 0.78 0.18 -4.59
N ALA A 126 0.82 1.01 -5.62
CA ALA A 126 0.43 0.63 -6.96
C ALA A 126 1.63 0.16 -7.79
N GLU A 127 1.39 -0.87 -8.60
CA GLU A 127 2.36 -1.47 -9.51
C GLU A 127 1.78 -1.52 -10.92
N MET A 128 2.60 -1.15 -11.91
CA MET A 128 2.23 -1.26 -13.31
C MET A 128 2.74 -2.60 -13.85
N SER A 129 1.82 -3.51 -14.11
CA SER A 129 2.13 -4.81 -14.71
C SER A 129 1.65 -4.86 -16.16
N PRO A 130 2.04 -5.87 -16.96
CA PRO A 130 1.43 -6.09 -18.28
C PRO A 130 -0.11 -6.23 -18.24
N GLY A 131 -0.68 -6.62 -17.08
CA GLY A 131 -2.12 -6.67 -16.86
C GLY A 131 -2.77 -5.33 -16.49
N GLY A 132 -2.00 -4.24 -16.50
CA GLY A 132 -2.40 -2.90 -16.08
C GLY A 132 -2.00 -2.57 -14.64
N LEU A 133 -2.52 -1.43 -14.18
CA LEU A 133 -2.28 -0.88 -12.85
C LEU A 133 -3.07 -1.67 -11.80
N ALA A 134 -2.37 -2.17 -10.78
CA ALA A 134 -2.94 -2.87 -9.64
C ALA A 134 -2.38 -2.32 -8.33
N VAL A 135 -3.01 -2.65 -7.21
CA VAL A 135 -2.50 -2.31 -5.86
C VAL A 135 -2.13 -3.57 -5.10
N GLU A 136 -1.11 -3.44 -4.25
CA GLU A 136 -0.59 -4.51 -3.41
C GLU A 136 -0.32 -3.98 -2.00
N LEU A 137 -0.35 -4.88 -1.00
CA LEU A 137 0.03 -4.56 0.37
C LEU A 137 1.45 -5.04 0.67
N PHE A 138 2.18 -4.24 1.46
CA PHE A 138 3.55 -4.56 1.88
C PHE A 138 3.73 -4.29 3.36
N LYS A 139 4.60 -5.09 4.01
CA LYS A 139 5.16 -4.79 5.34
C LYS A 139 6.64 -4.40 5.29
N SER A 140 7.14 -4.16 4.09
CA SER A 140 8.49 -3.69 3.82
C SER A 140 8.41 -2.52 2.85
N VAL A 141 9.39 -1.61 2.88
CA VAL A 141 9.41 -0.46 1.96
C VAL A 141 9.23 -0.90 0.49
N PRO A 142 8.23 -0.38 -0.23
CA PRO A 142 7.91 -0.79 -1.60
C PRO A 142 8.78 -0.07 -2.63
N TYR A 143 10.11 -0.27 -2.55
CA TYR A 143 11.09 0.36 -3.46
C TYR A 143 10.71 0.16 -4.94
N GLY A 144 10.79 1.24 -5.71
CA GLY A 144 10.50 1.25 -7.14
C GLY A 144 9.01 1.23 -7.50
N LYS A 145 8.11 1.23 -6.51
CA LYS A 145 6.65 1.23 -6.71
C LYS A 145 6.04 2.60 -6.43
N ARG A 146 4.75 2.76 -6.70
CA ARG A 146 3.98 3.96 -6.40
C ARG A 146 3.37 3.85 -5.00
N ALA A 147 4.07 4.30 -3.96
CA ALA A 147 3.54 4.29 -2.60
C ALA A 147 2.33 5.24 -2.51
N LEU A 148 1.15 4.71 -2.18
CA LEU A 148 -0.09 5.48 -2.10
C LEU A 148 -0.40 5.83 -0.65
N LEU A 149 -0.30 4.84 0.25
CA LEU A 149 -0.53 5.00 1.67
C LEU A 149 0.57 4.29 2.48
N VAL A 150 0.87 4.83 3.65
CA VAL A 150 1.60 4.13 4.72
C VAL A 150 0.86 4.35 6.02
N ALA A 151 0.75 3.31 6.85
CA ALA A 151 0.18 3.42 8.20
C ALA A 151 1.03 2.65 9.20
N LYS A 152 1.00 3.10 10.47
CA LYS A 152 1.48 2.26 11.58
C LYS A 152 0.55 1.06 11.68
N GLN A 153 1.06 -0.15 11.51
CA GLN A 153 0.22 -1.35 11.49
C GLN A 153 -0.57 -1.51 12.79
N SER A 154 0.02 -1.12 13.92
CA SER A 154 -0.63 -1.18 15.23
C SER A 154 -1.74 -0.13 15.43
N ASN A 155 -1.88 0.85 14.54
CA ASN A 155 -2.87 1.92 14.65
C ASN A 155 -3.27 2.47 13.26
N VAL A 156 -3.81 1.61 12.41
CA VAL A 156 -4.21 1.99 11.05
C VAL A 156 -5.28 3.08 11.04
N GLU A 157 -6.15 3.13 12.05
CA GLU A 157 -7.21 4.14 12.15
C GLU A 157 -6.69 5.57 12.23
N GLU A 158 -5.48 5.79 12.77
CA GLU A 158 -4.87 7.13 12.78
C GLU A 158 -4.75 7.69 11.36
N LEU A 159 -4.27 6.88 10.41
CA LEU A 159 -4.20 7.28 9.01
C LEU A 159 -5.60 7.61 8.48
N PHE A 160 -6.55 6.67 8.57
CA PHE A 160 -7.84 6.82 7.89
C PHE A 160 -8.74 7.90 8.49
N SER A 161 -8.49 8.31 9.74
CA SER A 161 -9.16 9.45 10.36
C SER A 161 -8.67 10.81 9.85
N LYS A 162 -7.50 10.86 9.17
CA LYS A 162 -6.84 12.12 8.76
C LYS A 162 -6.29 12.09 7.33
N VAL A 163 -6.45 10.99 6.61
CA VAL A 163 -5.79 10.80 5.32
C VAL A 163 -6.22 11.91 4.34
N ASN A 164 -5.21 12.49 3.69
CA ASN A 164 -5.35 13.36 2.54
C ASN A 164 -5.35 12.49 1.28
N TRP A 165 -6.56 12.21 0.78
CA TRP A 165 -6.74 11.40 -0.42
C TRP A 165 -6.19 12.04 -1.70
N ASP A 166 -6.08 13.37 -1.74
CA ASP A 166 -5.47 14.08 -2.89
C ASP A 166 -3.96 13.88 -2.90
N THR A 167 -3.30 13.94 -1.73
CA THR A 167 -1.87 13.58 -1.61
C THR A 167 -1.65 12.12 -2.02
N ALA A 168 -2.47 11.19 -1.53
CA ALA A 168 -2.37 9.78 -1.88
C ALA A 168 -2.55 9.54 -3.39
N LEU A 169 -3.53 10.22 -4.00
CA LEU A 169 -3.77 10.16 -5.45
C LEU A 169 -2.60 10.72 -6.24
N ALA A 170 -2.05 11.87 -5.84
CA ALA A 170 -0.92 12.51 -6.52
C ALA A 170 0.37 11.65 -6.50
N ASN A 171 0.46 10.66 -5.61
CA ASN A 171 1.59 9.74 -5.57
C ASN A 171 1.48 8.59 -6.59
N ILE A 172 0.34 8.45 -7.29
CA ILE A 172 0.20 7.44 -8.35
C ILE A 172 1.14 7.68 -9.53
N ASP A 173 1.61 8.91 -9.71
CA ASP A 173 2.54 9.28 -10.78
C ASP A 173 4.00 9.34 -10.28
N LYS A 174 4.25 8.96 -9.02
CA LYS A 174 5.58 9.05 -8.39
C LYS A 174 6.12 7.68 -8.05
N THR A 175 7.42 7.51 -8.24
CA THR A 175 8.12 6.32 -7.77
C THR A 175 8.72 6.58 -6.39
N PHE A 176 8.46 5.69 -5.43
CA PHE A 176 9.01 5.74 -4.09
C PHE A 176 10.27 4.85 -4.01
N GLY A 177 11.42 5.44 -3.66
CA GLY A 177 12.69 4.71 -3.59
C GLY A 177 13.08 4.08 -4.93
N GLY A 178 13.12 4.87 -6.00
CA GLY A 178 13.53 4.44 -7.34
C GLY A 178 13.43 5.55 -8.39
N PRO A 179 13.82 5.28 -9.65
CA PRO A 179 13.70 6.23 -10.76
C PRO A 179 12.26 6.67 -10.97
N GLN A 180 12.04 7.95 -11.25
CA GLN A 180 10.70 8.47 -11.51
C GLN A 180 10.13 7.85 -12.79
N ALA A 181 8.86 7.44 -12.73
CA ALA A 181 8.12 7.04 -13.92
C ALA A 181 8.05 8.24 -14.88
N SER A 182 8.30 7.99 -16.16
CA SER A 182 8.26 9.00 -17.24
C SER A 182 6.87 9.11 -17.84
#